data_AF-A0A1J5PJH8-F1
#
_entry.id   AF-A0A1J5PJH8-F1
#
_cell.length_a   1.000
_cell.length_b   1.000
_cell.length_c   1.000
_cell.angle_alpha   90.00
_cell.angle_beta   90.00
_cell.angle_gamma   90.00
#
_symmetry.space_group_name_H-M   'P 1'
#
loop_
_entity.id
_entity.type
_entity.pdbx_description
1 polymer ?
#
loop_
_entity_poly.entity_id
_entity_poly.type
_entity_poly.pdbx_seq_one_letter_code
_entity_poly.pdbx_strand_id
1 'polypeptide(L)'
;MHDVLNVFMCTGFTRDTGQYFMKASPVRPGDYLEFFAEIDLLGGLSACPGGDCSSEHSSDAAACHPLLVEVFRPRDGALAGWQSPRKNGYDRSHGL
;
A
#
# COMPACT_ATOMS: atom_id res chain seq x y z
N MET A 1 -0.66 -13.54 6.46
CA MET A 1 -0.10 -12.17 6.62
C MET A 1 1.27 -12.14 5.97
N HIS A 2 1.63 -11.02 5.36
CA HIS A 2 2.91 -10.75 4.70
C HIS A 2 3.29 -9.29 4.97
N ASP A 3 4.50 -8.88 4.59
CA ASP A 3 4.97 -7.49 4.72
C ASP A 3 4.08 -6.54 3.90
N VAL A 4 3.81 -5.36 4.43
CA VAL A 4 2.77 -4.46 3.93
C VAL A 4 3.29 -3.42 2.94
N LEU A 5 2.38 -2.88 2.12
CA LEU A 5 2.53 -1.54 1.57
C LEU A 5 2.05 -0.52 2.61
N ASN A 6 2.95 0.30 3.14
CA ASN A 6 2.61 1.34 4.13
C ASN A 6 2.01 2.58 3.44
N VAL A 7 0.73 2.50 3.06
CA VAL A 7 0.00 3.59 2.40
C VAL A 7 0.01 4.84 3.29
N PHE A 8 0.39 5.99 2.70
CA PHE A 8 0.52 7.31 3.35
C PHE A 8 1.60 7.45 4.44
N MET A 9 2.30 6.40 4.83
CA MET A 9 3.38 6.52 5.81
C MET A 9 4.57 7.26 5.20
N CYS A 10 5.12 8.26 5.91
CA CYS A 10 6.27 9.03 5.44
C CYS A 10 7.55 8.52 6.12
N THR A 11 8.33 7.73 5.40
CA THR A 11 9.49 7.01 5.96
C THR A 11 10.72 7.11 5.07
N GLY A 12 11.86 6.69 5.61
CA GLY A 12 13.11 6.57 4.86
C GLY A 12 14.22 5.97 5.70
N PHE A 13 15.45 6.13 5.23
CA PHE A 13 16.66 5.78 5.98
C PHE A 13 17.46 7.04 6.32
N THR A 14 17.95 7.13 7.54
CA THR A 14 18.81 8.24 7.97
C THR A 14 20.11 8.23 7.17
N ARG A 15 20.63 9.41 6.84
CA ARG A 15 21.81 9.54 5.97
C ARG A 15 23.12 9.12 6.64
N ASP A 16 23.19 9.28 7.95
CA ASP A 16 24.38 9.06 8.77
C ASP A 16 24.51 7.61 9.24
N THR A 17 23.40 6.96 9.62
CA THR A 17 23.39 5.61 10.19
C THR A 17 22.68 4.55 9.35
N GLY A 18 21.91 4.97 8.33
CA GLY A 18 21.11 4.04 7.53
C GLY A 18 19.94 3.40 8.30
N GLN A 19 19.56 3.98 9.44
CA GLN A 19 18.46 3.48 10.26
C GLN A 19 17.11 3.89 9.66
N TYR A 20 16.14 2.99 9.72
CA TYR A 20 14.77 3.29 9.30
C TYR A 20 14.16 4.35 10.22
N PHE A 21 13.53 5.37 9.62
CA PHE A 21 12.78 6.38 10.35
C PHE A 21 11.39 6.55 9.76
N MET A 22 10.52 7.13 10.58
CA MET A 22 9.23 7.67 10.16
C MET A 22 9.09 9.12 10.63
N LYS A 23 8.19 9.85 9.99
CA LYS A 23 7.80 11.21 10.36
C LYS A 23 6.31 11.41 10.07
N ALA A 24 5.76 12.48 10.63
CA ALA A 24 4.39 12.91 10.39
C ALA A 24 4.05 12.86 8.89
N SER A 25 2.98 12.14 8.56
CA SER A 25 2.51 12.00 7.19
C SER A 25 2.08 13.35 6.62
N PRO A 26 2.43 13.64 5.34
CA PRO A 26 1.90 14.81 4.66
C PRO A 26 0.44 14.64 4.24
N VAL A 27 -0.17 13.45 4.37
CA VAL A 27 -1.53 13.15 3.90
C VAL A 27 -2.58 14.03 4.60
N ARG A 28 -3.60 14.44 3.87
CA ARG A 28 -4.75 15.22 4.36
C ARG A 28 -6.07 14.56 3.94
N PRO A 29 -7.19 14.85 4.64
CA PRO A 29 -8.50 14.39 4.19
C PRO A 29 -8.77 14.81 2.75
N GLY A 30 -9.09 13.84 1.89
CA GLY A 30 -9.29 14.05 0.45
C GLY A 30 -8.12 13.58 -0.41
N ASP A 31 -6.92 13.41 0.15
CA ASP A 31 -5.84 12.72 -0.55
C ASP A 31 -6.21 11.23 -0.71
N TYR A 32 -5.88 10.68 -1.88
CA TYR A 32 -6.15 9.28 -2.20
C TYR A 32 -5.02 8.66 -3.01
N LEU A 33 -4.93 7.34 -2.94
CA LEU A 33 -4.08 6.52 -3.80
C LEU A 33 -4.99 5.51 -4.51
N GLU A 34 -5.02 5.56 -5.83
CA GLU A 34 -5.88 4.71 -6.65
C GLU A 34 -5.06 3.62 -7.33
N PHE A 35 -5.65 2.42 -7.42
CA PHE A 35 -5.03 1.25 -8.02
C PHE A 35 -5.92 0.67 -9.12
N PHE A 36 -5.28 0.17 -10.18
CA PHE A 36 -5.93 -0.69 -11.16
C PHE A 36 -5.62 -2.15 -10.83
N ALA A 37 -6.64 -2.95 -10.58
CA ALA A 37 -6.48 -4.38 -10.28
C ALA A 37 -6.19 -5.17 -11.57
N GLU A 38 -4.91 -5.47 -11.81
CA GLU A 38 -4.49 -6.23 -13.00
C GLU A 38 -4.91 -7.71 -12.97
N ILE A 39 -5.14 -8.25 -11.78
CA ILE A 39 -5.67 -9.61 -11.52
C ILE A 39 -6.79 -9.51 -10.48
N ASP A 40 -7.53 -10.59 -10.25
CA ASP A 40 -8.46 -10.67 -9.13
C ASP A 40 -7.68 -10.62 -7.80
N LEU A 41 -8.06 -9.71 -6.91
CA LEU A 41 -7.38 -9.46 -5.63
C LEU A 41 -8.32 -9.65 -4.44
N LEU A 42 -7.77 -10.20 -3.36
CA LEU A 42 -8.33 -10.06 -2.02
C LEU A 42 -7.51 -9.00 -1.27
N GLY A 43 -8.08 -7.81 -1.11
CA GLY A 43 -7.44 -6.72 -0.38
C GLY A 43 -7.57 -6.88 1.14
N GLY A 44 -6.49 -6.56 1.87
CA GLY A 44 -6.51 -6.38 3.31
C GLY A 44 -5.92 -5.03 3.66
N LEU A 45 -6.67 -4.21 4.40
CA LEU A 45 -6.25 -2.89 4.86
C LEU A 45 -6.48 -2.77 6.37
N SER A 46 -5.50 -2.22 7.08
CA SER A 46 -5.59 -1.92 8.51
C SER A 46 -5.34 -0.44 8.71
N ALA A 47 -6.21 0.23 9.48
CA ALA A 47 -5.94 1.58 9.97
C ALA A 47 -4.92 1.48 11.12
N CYS A 48 -3.69 1.94 10.87
CA CYS A 48 -2.57 1.79 11.81
C CYS A 48 -2.87 2.52 13.14
N PRO A 49 -2.63 1.90 14.31
CA PRO A 49 -2.80 2.55 15.60
C PRO A 49 -1.80 3.70 15.84
N GLY A 50 -0.79 3.87 14.97
CA GLY A 50 0.12 5.01 15.01
C GLY A 50 -0.40 6.29 14.35
N GLY A 51 -1.64 6.29 13.81
CA GLY A 51 -2.23 7.46 13.15
C GLY A 51 -1.38 7.94 11.97
N ASP A 52 -1.04 9.23 11.96
CA ASP A 52 -0.17 9.85 10.95
C ASP A 52 1.33 9.57 11.15
N CYS A 53 1.69 8.75 12.14
CA CYS A 53 3.07 8.43 12.52
C CYS A 53 3.91 9.66 12.88
N SER A 54 3.28 10.73 13.40
CA SER A 54 3.98 11.92 13.92
C SER A 54 4.67 11.69 15.27
N SER A 55 4.23 10.69 16.02
CA SER A 55 4.81 10.22 17.28
C SER A 55 5.61 8.90 17.10
N GLU A 56 6.04 8.27 18.19
CA GLU A 56 6.71 6.96 18.16
C GLU A 56 5.82 5.81 17.64
N HIS A 57 6.43 4.70 17.23
CA HIS A 57 5.74 3.56 16.61
C HIS A 57 4.71 2.97 17.57
N SER A 58 3.47 2.77 17.12
CA SER A 58 2.38 2.15 17.91
C SER A 58 2.16 2.85 19.26
N SER A 59 1.70 4.09 19.21
CA SER A 59 1.34 4.85 20.41
C SER A 59 -0.16 4.79 20.66
N ASP A 60 -0.58 4.34 21.85
CA ASP A 60 -1.99 4.42 22.30
C ASP A 60 -2.49 5.87 22.41
N ALA A 61 -1.60 6.86 22.30
CA ALA A 61 -1.93 8.28 22.33
C ALA A 61 -2.12 8.89 20.92
N ALA A 62 -1.81 8.16 19.84
CA ALA A 62 -1.91 8.70 18.50
C ALA A 62 -3.39 8.90 18.09
N ALA A 63 -3.68 10.08 17.54
CA ALA A 63 -4.99 10.34 16.95
C ALA A 63 -5.19 9.45 15.71
N CYS A 64 -6.10 8.50 15.81
CA CYS A 64 -6.42 7.58 14.73
C CYS A 64 -7.70 8.01 14.00
N HIS A 65 -7.71 7.77 12.69
CA HIS A 65 -8.82 8.10 11.80
C HIS A 65 -9.15 6.89 10.91
N PRO A 66 -10.41 6.73 10.46
CA PRO A 66 -10.76 5.67 9.54
C PRO A 66 -10.13 5.88 8.16
N LEU A 67 -9.91 4.79 7.44
CA LEU A 67 -9.55 4.80 6.01
C LEU A 67 -10.75 4.31 5.19
N LEU A 68 -10.98 4.95 4.05
CA LEU A 68 -12.03 4.58 3.11
C LEU A 68 -11.44 3.78 1.95
N VAL A 69 -12.11 2.69 1.57
CA VAL A 69 -11.81 1.93 0.35
C VAL A 69 -13.08 1.91 -0.49
N GLU A 70 -12.96 2.35 -1.74
CA GLU A 70 -14.02 2.31 -2.73
C GLU A 70 -13.59 1.42 -3.91
N VAL A 71 -14.53 0.69 -4.48
CA VAL A 71 -14.28 -0.21 -5.61
C VAL A 71 -15.10 0.25 -6.79
N PHE A 72 -14.42 0.59 -7.89
CA PHE A 72 -15.04 1.06 -9.12
C PHE A 72 -14.88 0.03 -10.23
N ARG A 73 -15.93 -0.13 -11.05
CA ARG A 73 -15.87 -0.95 -12.26
C ARG A 73 -15.77 -0.02 -13.49
N PRO A 74 -14.81 -0.26 -14.40
CA PRO A 74 -14.75 0.51 -15.65
C PRO A 74 -16.01 0.27 -16.48
N ARG A 75 -16.35 1.25 -17.32
CA ARG A 75 -17.44 1.09 -18.30
C ARG A 75 -17.13 -0.08 -19.24
N ASP A 76 -18.16 -0.74 -19.72
CA ASP A 76 -18.01 -1.86 -20.66
C ASP A 76 -17.23 -1.41 -21.92
N GLY A 77 -16.25 -2.22 -22.32
CA GLY A 77 -15.38 -1.94 -23.46
C GLY A 77 -14.21 -0.98 -23.19
N ALA A 78 -14.13 -0.32 -22.03
CA ALA A 78 -13.04 0.62 -21.72
C ALA A 78 -11.65 -0.04 -21.67
N LEU A 79 -11.59 -1.36 -21.46
CA LEU A 79 -10.36 -2.16 -21.42
C LEU A 79 -10.19 -3.06 -22.66
N ALA A 80 -10.77 -2.68 -23.80
CA ALA A 80 -10.65 -3.47 -25.03
C ALA A 80 -9.19 -3.72 -25.41
N GLY A 81 -8.81 -4.99 -25.59
CA GLY A 81 -7.45 -5.40 -25.92
C GLY A 81 -6.48 -5.50 -24.74
N TRP A 82 -6.85 -5.00 -23.55
CA TRP A 82 -6.07 -5.24 -22.34
C TRP A 82 -6.18 -6.71 -21.90
N GLN A 83 -5.07 -7.27 -21.42
CA GLN A 83 -5.00 -8.63 -20.90
C GLN A 83 -4.35 -8.62 -19.53
N SER A 84 -4.96 -9.35 -18.60
CA SER A 84 -4.37 -9.62 -17.28
C SER A 84 -3.00 -10.30 -17.44
N PRO A 85 -1.99 -9.90 -16.64
CA PRO A 85 -0.64 -10.45 -16.75
C PRO A 85 -0.61 -11.94 -16.42
N ARG A 86 0.28 -12.66 -17.12
CA ARG A 86 0.56 -14.07 -16.80
C ARG A 86 1.51 -14.16 -15.61
N LYS A 87 1.47 -15.30 -14.91
CA LYS A 87 2.52 -15.67 -13.95
C LYS A 87 3.88 -15.70 -14.64
N ASN A 88 4.95 -15.48 -13.87
CA ASN A 88 6.32 -15.56 -14.37
C ASN A 88 6.58 -16.90 -15.09
N GLY A 89 7.16 -16.83 -16.29
CA GLY A 89 7.37 -17.97 -17.17
C GLY A 89 8.66 -18.76 -16.93
N TYR A 90 9.38 -18.49 -15.85
CA TYR A 90 10.52 -19.31 -15.42
C TYR A 90 10.09 -20.78 -15.36
N ASP A 91 10.89 -21.67 -15.94
CA ASP A 91 10.59 -23.09 -16.07
C ASP A 91 10.54 -23.82 -14.71
N ARG A 92 11.12 -23.20 -13.67
CA ARG A 92 11.25 -23.76 -12.32
C ARG A 92 12.01 -25.08 -12.30
N SER A 93 12.82 -25.36 -13.33
CA SER A 93 13.70 -26.53 -13.38
C SER A 93 14.78 -26.42 -12.32
N HIS A 94 15.19 -25.19 -11.99
CA HIS A 94 16.36 -24.93 -11.15
C HIS A 94 17.63 -25.65 -11.67
N GLY A 95 17.71 -25.88 -13.00
CA GLY A 95 18.81 -26.58 -13.66
C GLY A 95 18.72 -28.11 -13.67
N LEU A 96 17.55 -28.68 -13.32
CA LEU A 96 17.27 -30.13 -13.29
C LEU A 96 16.26 -30.56 -14.36
#